data_AF-A0A976HBL3-F1
#
_entry.id   AF-A0A976HBL3-F1
#
_cell.length_a   1.000
_cell.length_b   1.000
_cell.length_c   1.000
_cell.angle_alpha   90.00
_cell.angle_beta   90.00
_cell.angle_gamma   90.00
#
_symmetry.space_group_name_H-M   'P 1'
#
loop_
_entity.id
_entity.type
_entity.pdbx_description
1 polymer ?
#
loop_
_entity_poly.entity_id
_entity_poly.type
_entity_poly.pdbx_seq_one_letter_code
_entity_poly.pdbx_strand_id
1 'polypeptide(L)'
;MQHNQSIIYTNDFFVEAAQSEARTKQFVKRDFFSIPVFIKRAGHFVYATPKGYKPVEIDSIIYRKAVVVLADYKKLRTQFMRPDSSLRALEMWKTVQKKK
;
A
#
# COMPACT_ATOMS: atom_id res chain seq x y z
N MET A 1 -10.63 16.69 21.51
CA MET A 1 -10.49 16.58 20.04
C MET A 1 -9.05 16.17 19.75
N GLN A 2 -8.78 14.88 19.59
CA GLN A 2 -7.44 14.37 19.27
C GLN A 2 -7.57 13.15 18.36
N HIS A 3 -6.85 13.20 17.25
CA HIS A 3 -5.92 12.18 16.73
C HIS A 3 -5.93 12.14 15.21
N ASN A 4 -5.09 13.02 14.67
CA ASN A 4 -4.60 12.99 13.30
C ASN A 4 -3.37 12.05 13.29
N GLN A 5 -3.56 10.73 13.18
CA GLN A 5 -2.42 9.78 13.28
C GLN A 5 -2.42 8.62 12.25
N SER A 6 -3.24 8.63 11.21
CA SER A 6 -3.40 7.43 10.36
C SER A 6 -2.30 7.17 9.31
N ILE A 7 -1.13 7.82 9.36
CA ILE A 7 -0.09 7.67 8.30
C ILE A 7 1.25 7.13 8.83
N ILE A 8 1.49 7.12 10.15
CA ILE A 8 2.78 6.72 10.75
C ILE A 8 2.56 5.55 11.73
N TYR A 9 2.09 4.40 11.24
CA TYR A 9 1.95 3.23 12.12
C TYR A 9 2.54 1.94 11.59
N THR A 10 2.91 1.83 10.31
CA THR A 10 3.44 0.54 9.86
C THR A 10 4.77 0.21 10.53
N ASN A 11 5.75 1.11 10.52
CA ASN A 11 7.08 0.77 11.03
C ASN A 11 7.16 0.69 12.57
N ASP A 12 6.63 1.69 13.29
CA ASP A 12 6.70 1.72 14.76
C ASP A 12 5.89 0.58 15.38
N PHE A 13 4.75 0.22 14.79
CA PHE A 13 3.93 -0.90 15.26
C PHE A 13 4.59 -2.26 15.04
N PHE A 14 5.28 -2.50 13.90
CA PHE A 14 5.98 -3.78 13.70
C PHE A 14 7.13 -3.95 14.69
N VAL A 15 7.80 -2.86 15.07
CA VAL A 15 8.87 -2.87 16.07
C VAL A 15 8.32 -3.12 17.47
N GLU A 16 7.30 -2.37 17.89
CA GLU A 16 6.66 -2.54 19.21
C GLU A 16 5.98 -3.91 19.36
N ALA A 17 5.37 -4.40 18.28
CA ALA A 17 4.78 -5.73 18.20
C ALA A 17 5.82 -6.84 18.44
N ALA A 18 6.96 -6.78 17.76
CA ALA A 18 8.02 -7.77 17.89
C ALA A 18 8.58 -7.77 19.32
N GLN A 19 8.72 -6.59 19.94
CA GLN A 19 9.14 -6.46 21.33
C GLN A 19 8.11 -7.03 22.31
N SER A 20 6.81 -6.78 22.09
CA SER A 20 5.74 -7.32 22.93
C SER A 20 5.62 -8.85 22.81
N GLU A 21 5.75 -9.40 21.60
CA GLU A 21 5.69 -10.84 21.36
C GLU A 21 6.90 -11.57 21.97
N ALA A 22 8.10 -10.99 21.85
CA ALA A 22 9.29 -11.49 22.53
C ALA A 22 9.13 -11.52 24.06
N ARG A 23 8.43 -10.52 24.63
CA ARG A 23 8.21 -10.39 26.08
C ARG A 23 7.10 -11.30 26.61
N THR A 24 6.02 -11.47 25.86
CA THR A 24 4.79 -12.13 26.34
C THR A 24 4.59 -13.54 25.79
N LYS A 25 5.34 -13.93 24.76
CA LYS A 25 5.14 -15.15 23.94
C LYS A 25 3.72 -15.32 23.39
N GLN A 26 2.90 -14.28 23.41
CA GLN A 26 1.53 -14.30 22.90
C GLN A 26 1.50 -13.67 21.50
N PHE A 27 1.01 -14.45 20.53
CA PHE A 27 0.82 -13.98 19.17
C PHE A 27 -0.30 -12.95 19.14
N VAL A 28 0.04 -11.69 18.85
CA VAL A 28 -0.96 -10.64 18.66
C VAL A 28 -1.72 -10.95 17.37
N LYS A 29 -2.99 -11.37 17.50
CA LYS A 29 -3.87 -11.62 16.34
C LYS A 29 -4.10 -10.30 15.60
N ARG A 30 -3.98 -10.34 14.27
CA ARG A 30 -4.08 -9.16 13.39
C ARG A 30 -4.99 -9.47 12.22
N ASP A 31 -5.55 -8.40 11.66
CA ASP A 31 -6.17 -8.40 10.34
C ASP A 31 -5.29 -7.56 9.39
N PHE A 32 -5.56 -7.67 8.09
CA PHE A 32 -4.80 -6.95 7.07
C PHE A 32 -5.74 -6.20 6.15
N PHE A 33 -5.53 -4.89 6.03
CA PHE A 33 -6.19 -4.07 5.03
C PHE A 33 -5.34 -4.00 3.78
N SER A 34 -5.86 -4.49 2.65
CA SER A 34 -5.12 -4.56 1.39
C SER A 34 -5.37 -3.34 0.51
N ILE A 35 -4.28 -2.77 -0.02
CA ILE A 35 -4.32 -1.74 -1.06
C ILE A 35 -4.02 -2.40 -2.41
N PRO A 36 -4.80 -2.11 -3.46
CA PRO A 36 -4.61 -2.72 -4.76
C PRO A 36 -3.31 -2.22 -5.41
N VAL A 37 -2.55 -3.15 -5.97
CA VAL A 37 -1.35 -2.86 -6.78
C VAL A 37 -1.48 -3.49 -8.16
N PHE A 38 -0.51 -3.23 -9.03
CA PHE A 38 -0.52 -3.73 -10.41
C PHE A 38 -0.60 -5.26 -10.50
N ILE A 39 0.21 -5.96 -9.69
CA ILE A 39 0.31 -7.42 -9.73
C ILE A 39 -0.97 -8.10 -9.21
N LYS A 40 -1.56 -7.57 -8.13
CA LYS A 40 -2.76 -8.17 -7.51
C LYS A 40 -3.53 -7.14 -6.69
N ARG A 41 -4.83 -7.40 -6.49
CA ARG A 41 -5.73 -6.56 -5.67
C ARG A 41 -5.50 -6.68 -4.16
N ALA A 42 -4.88 -7.76 -3.68
CA ALA A 42 -4.68 -8.01 -2.25
C ALA A 42 -3.37 -8.76 -1.96
N GLY A 43 -2.83 -8.57 -0.75
CA GLY A 43 -1.70 -9.35 -0.22
C GLY A 43 -0.30 -8.89 -0.62
N HIS A 44 -0.16 -7.80 -1.38
CA HIS A 44 1.16 -7.28 -1.79
C HIS A 44 1.50 -5.93 -1.15
N PHE A 45 0.51 -5.07 -0.95
CA PHE A 45 0.65 -3.85 -0.17
C PHE A 45 -0.47 -3.83 0.86
N VAL A 46 -0.10 -3.96 2.13
CA VAL A 46 -1.05 -4.16 3.22
C VAL A 46 -0.69 -3.29 4.41
N TYR A 47 -1.71 -2.83 5.13
CA TYR A 47 -1.56 -2.30 6.48
C TYR A 47 -1.97 -3.40 7.47
N ALA A 48 -1.13 -3.64 8.47
CA ALA A 48 -1.50 -4.48 9.59
C ALA A 48 -2.44 -3.68 10.49
N THR A 49 -3.59 -4.27 10.85
CA THR A 49 -4.58 -3.65 11.71
C THR A 49 -4.87 -4.54 12.92
N PRO A 50 -5.30 -3.97 14.06
CA PRO A 50 -5.78 -4.77 15.19
C PRO A 50 -6.87 -5.76 14.77
N LYS A 51 -6.97 -6.91 15.45
CA LYS A 51 -8.02 -7.88 15.17
C LYS A 51 -9.41 -7.25 15.34
N GLY A 52 -10.29 -7.44 14.37
CA GLY A 52 -11.65 -6.89 14.37
C GLY A 52 -11.72 -5.41 13.98
N TYR A 53 -10.60 -4.81 13.56
CA TYR A 53 -10.59 -3.44 13.05
C TYR A 53 -11.51 -3.32 11.83
N LYS A 54 -12.38 -2.30 11.87
CA LYS A 54 -13.24 -1.94 10.74
C LYS A 54 -12.63 -0.71 10.07
N PRO A 55 -12.41 -0.75 8.73
CA PRO A 55 -11.88 0.39 8.01
C PRO A 55 -12.71 1.65 8.26
N VAL A 56 -12.03 2.76 8.54
CA VAL A 56 -12.65 4.07 8.73
C VAL A 56 -12.48 4.91 7.47
N GLU A 57 -12.97 6.15 7.51
CA GLU A 57 -13.01 7.03 6.35
C GLU A 57 -11.63 7.24 5.71
N ILE A 58 -10.59 7.39 6.53
CA ILE A 58 -9.22 7.59 6.04
C ILE A 58 -8.69 6.39 5.25
N ASP A 59 -8.98 5.15 5.70
CA ASP A 59 -8.61 3.93 4.96
C ASP A 59 -9.29 3.90 3.60
N SER A 60 -10.55 4.31 3.56
CA SER A 60 -11.34 4.40 2.33
C SER A 60 -10.82 5.49 1.39
N ILE A 61 -10.32 6.61 1.91
CA ILE A 61 -9.66 7.66 1.12
C ILE A 61 -8.37 7.13 0.52
N ILE A 62 -7.53 6.45 1.31
CA ILE A 62 -6.27 5.87 0.83
C ILE A 62 -6.53 4.82 -0.25
N TYR A 63 -7.48 3.91 -0.01
CA TYR A 63 -7.87 2.90 -0.98
C TYR A 63 -8.33 3.53 -2.31
N ARG A 64 -9.22 4.53 -2.25
CA ARG A 64 -9.73 5.22 -3.45
C ARG A 64 -8.61 5.94 -4.21
N LYS A 65 -7.71 6.63 -3.51
CA LYS A 65 -6.53 7.26 -4.13
C LYS A 65 -5.64 6.23 -4.81
N ALA A 66 -5.40 5.08 -4.18
CA ALA A 66 -4.61 4.00 -4.76
C ALA A 66 -5.27 3.42 -6.02
N VAL A 67 -6.59 3.27 -6.04
CA VAL A 67 -7.33 2.83 -7.24
C VAL A 67 -7.11 3.79 -8.42
N VAL A 68 -7.21 5.10 -8.17
CA VAL A 68 -6.98 6.13 -9.21
C VAL A 68 -5.55 6.08 -9.73
N VAL A 69 -4.56 6.09 -8.83
CA VAL A 69 -3.14 6.00 -9.20
C VAL A 69 -2.84 4.71 -9.96
N LEU A 70 -3.44 3.59 -9.56
CA LEU A 70 -3.27 2.31 -10.24
C LEU A 70 -3.87 2.33 -11.65
N ALA A 71 -5.04 2.97 -11.84
CA ALA A 71 -5.65 3.11 -13.15
C ALA A 71 -4.76 3.95 -14.09
N ASP A 72 -4.21 5.05 -13.59
CA ASP A 72 -3.31 5.91 -14.35
C ASP A 72 -2.00 5.20 -14.68
N TYR A 73 -1.43 4.48 -13.72
CA TYR A 73 -0.25 3.64 -13.95
C TYR A 73 -0.49 2.60 -15.04
N LYS A 74 -1.66 1.92 -15.03
CA LYS A 74 -2.00 0.93 -16.06
C LYS A 74 -2.05 1.55 -17.46
N LYS A 75 -2.71 2.71 -17.59
CA LYS A 75 -2.80 3.45 -18.87
C LYS A 75 -1.44 3.93 -19.36
N LEU A 76 -0.58 4.38 -18.44
CA LEU A 76 0.78 4.79 -18.77
C LEU A 76 1.60 3.58 -19.20
N ARG A 77 1.61 2.50 -18.41
CA ARG A 77 2.43 1.31 -18.63
C ARG A 77 2.21 0.72 -20.03
N THR A 78 0.97 0.65 -20.52
CA THR A 78 0.66 0.09 -21.85
C THR A 78 1.34 0.85 -22.98
N GLN A 79 1.60 2.15 -22.83
CA GLN A 79 2.29 2.98 -23.83
C GLN A 79 3.79 2.67 -23.95
N PHE A 80 4.36 2.02 -22.93
CA PHE A 80 5.79 1.72 -22.83
C PHE A 80 6.09 0.22 -22.91
N MET A 81 5.09 -0.61 -23.25
CA MET A 81 5.29 -2.03 -23.48
C MET A 81 5.92 -2.28 -24.85
N ARG A 82 6.89 -3.19 -24.88
CA ARG A 82 7.46 -3.73 -26.12
C ARG A 82 6.70 -4.98 -26.58
N PRO A 83 6.84 -5.40 -27.85
CA PRO A 83 6.24 -6.63 -28.36
C PRO A 83 6.68 -7.90 -27.60
N ASP A 84 7.89 -7.91 -27.05
CA ASP A 84 8.44 -8.99 -26.22
C ASP A 84 7.93 -8.99 -24.77
N SER A 85 6.91 -8.18 -24.46
CA SER A 85 6.38 -7.97 -23.11
C SER A 85 7.34 -7.32 -22.11
N SER A 86 8.51 -6.85 -22.53
CA SER A 86 9.39 -6.04 -21.69
C SER A 86 8.88 -4.60 -21.57
N LEU A 87 9.18 -3.94 -20.44
CA LEU A 87 8.80 -2.56 -20.19
C LEU A 87 9.95 -1.60 -20.48
N ARG A 88 9.69 -0.52 -21.22
CA ARG A 88 10.61 0.64 -21.38
C ARG A 88 10.60 1.51 -20.13
N ALA A 89 10.98 0.94 -18.98
CA ALA A 89 10.80 1.55 -17.66
C ALA A 89 11.50 2.91 -17.51
N LEU A 90 12.74 3.04 -18.02
CA LEU A 90 13.50 4.29 -17.94
C LEU A 90 12.82 5.44 -18.69
N GLU A 91 12.29 5.15 -19.88
CA GLU A 91 11.62 6.15 -20.72
C GLU A 91 10.27 6.56 -20.14
N MET A 92 9.53 5.57 -19.62
CA MET A 92 8.31 5.81 -18.88
C MET A 92 8.56 6.75 -17.69
N TRP A 93 9.60 6.47 -16.89
CA TRP A 93 9.98 7.30 -15.74
C TRP A 93 10.33 8.73 -16.13
N LYS A 94 11.16 8.91 -17.16
CA LYS A 94 11.51 10.25 -17.69
C LYS A 94 10.28 11.02 -18.15
N THR A 95 9.29 10.34 -18.73
CA THR A 95 8.04 10.96 -19.19
C THR A 95 7.18 11.45 -18.02
N VAL A 96 7.12 10.69 -16.92
CA VAL A 96 6.39 11.09 -15.71
C VAL A 96 7.06 12.29 -15.03
N GLN A 97 8.39 12.29 -14.95
CA GLN A 97 9.15 13.39 -14.34
C GLN A 97 8.95 14.73 -15.08
N LYS A 98 8.86 14.70 -16.42
CA LYS A 98 8.62 15.91 -17.23
C LYS A 98 7.20 16.48 -17.12
N LYS A 99 6.24 15.69 -16.61
CA LYS A 99 4.82 16.09 -16.48
C LYS A 99 4.50 16.70 -15.11
N LYS A 100 5.44 16.66 -14.16
CA LYS A 100 5.33 17.30 -12.84
C LYS A 100 5.94 18.69 -12.90
#